data_AF-A0A2N6ADE5-F1
#
_entry.id   AF-A0A2N6ADE5-F1
#
_cell.length_a   1.000
_cell.length_b   1.000
_cell.length_c   1.000
_cell.angle_alpha   90.00
_cell.angle_beta   90.00
_cell.angle_gamma   90.00
#
_symmetry.space_group_name_H-M   'P 1'
#
loop_
_entity.id
_entity.type
_entity.pdbx_description
1 polymer ?
#
loop_
_entity_poly.entity_id
_entity_poly.type
_entity_poly.pdbx_seq_one_letter_code
_entity_poly.pdbx_strand_id
1 'polypeptide(L)'
;MTEENNTNQKNILSMLSPQQTFFVGLVGGVMVLCTIGFFILLGVVLKGGVMTTGTKSVSEGDADGPKKFSQCLDEGKYADAVKQDFNLGASIGVQGTPATFINGYQISGALPFVVVSDVIDDLLRGEEPFIDDFEQIGMESGTLEKVDMPELPNVDWIGGKNATVSLVEFSDFECPYCARFTPTVEQVLDNYGDKIKFTYRHFPLSFHPNAQKAAEAFECAKEQGEWKEMHDKLFELSAASNLNTASYKKAATEIGLK
;
A
#
# COMPACT_ATOMS: atom_id res chain seq x y z
N MET A 1 -43.89 -25.04 72.75
CA MET A 1 -44.15 -26.07 71.73
C MET A 1 -44.86 -25.41 70.56
N THR A 2 -44.15 -25.31 69.43
CA THR A 2 -44.57 -25.04 68.03
C THR A 2 -43.27 -24.66 67.31
N GLU A 3 -42.58 -25.62 66.68
CA GLU A 3 -42.62 -25.96 65.24
C GLU A 3 -42.34 -24.79 64.30
N GLU A 4 -41.17 -24.81 63.65
CA GLU A 4 -41.02 -24.35 62.27
C GLU A 4 -40.03 -25.27 61.52
N ASN A 5 -40.55 -25.83 60.43
CA ASN A 5 -39.85 -26.61 59.41
C ASN A 5 -38.75 -25.80 58.73
N ASN A 6 -37.59 -26.40 58.49
CA ASN A 6 -36.65 -25.90 57.48
C ASN A 6 -36.42 -26.96 56.40
N THR A 7 -36.96 -26.64 55.21
CA THR A 7 -37.03 -27.49 54.03
C THR A 7 -35.69 -27.49 53.30
N ASN A 8 -35.03 -28.64 53.35
CA ASN A 8 -34.13 -29.22 52.36
C ASN A 8 -33.91 -28.42 51.05
N GLN A 9 -32.82 -27.65 50.98
CA GLN A 9 -32.26 -27.15 49.73
C GLN A 9 -31.00 -27.95 49.37
N LYS A 10 -31.19 -29.19 48.87
CA LYS A 10 -30.09 -29.95 48.26
C LYS A 10 -29.76 -29.34 46.89
N ASN A 11 -28.58 -28.75 46.78
CA ASN A 11 -28.06 -28.24 45.52
C ASN A 11 -27.98 -29.37 44.48
N ILE A 12 -28.70 -29.25 43.38
CA ILE A 12 -28.83 -30.28 42.32
C ILE A 12 -27.46 -30.72 41.76
N LEU A 13 -26.46 -29.84 41.82
CA LEU A 13 -25.08 -30.10 41.40
C LEU A 13 -24.36 -31.18 42.24
N SER A 14 -24.77 -31.42 43.49
CA SER A 14 -24.13 -32.43 44.35
C SER A 14 -24.64 -33.86 44.08
N MET A 15 -25.65 -34.01 43.22
CA MET A 15 -26.23 -35.30 42.84
C MET A 15 -25.70 -35.83 41.50
N LEU A 16 -24.78 -35.11 40.85
CA LEU A 16 -24.20 -35.47 39.55
C LEU A 16 -22.82 -36.10 39.73
N SER A 17 -22.54 -37.16 38.95
CA SER A 17 -21.20 -37.75 38.91
C SER A 17 -20.19 -36.79 38.26
N PRO A 18 -18.88 -36.92 38.53
CA PRO A 18 -17.85 -36.01 37.98
C PRO A 18 -17.90 -35.87 36.46
N GLN A 19 -18.20 -36.96 35.74
CA GLN A 19 -18.35 -36.93 34.27
C GLN A 19 -19.61 -36.15 33.85
N GLN A 20 -20.73 -36.32 34.55
CA GLN A 20 -21.97 -35.59 34.26
C GLN A 20 -21.85 -34.11 34.59
N THR A 21 -21.13 -33.74 35.64
CA THR A 21 -20.87 -32.35 36.00
C THR A 21 -20.04 -31.65 34.91
N PHE A 22 -19.05 -32.34 34.33
CA PHE A 22 -18.29 -31.82 33.19
C PHE A 22 -19.18 -31.62 31.95
N PHE A 23 -20.03 -32.59 31.60
CA PHE A 23 -20.93 -32.46 30.46
C PHE A 23 -21.98 -31.36 30.64
N VAL A 24 -22.56 -31.22 31.85
CA VAL A 24 -23.49 -30.14 32.16
C VAL A 24 -22.79 -28.78 32.09
N GLY A 25 -21.54 -28.69 32.57
CA GLY A 25 -20.72 -27.48 32.42
C GLY A 25 -20.40 -27.14 30.96
N LEU A 26 -20.06 -28.15 30.15
CA LEU A 26 -19.76 -27.97 28.73
C LEU A 26 -21.00 -27.52 27.94
N VAL A 27 -22.14 -28.19 28.13
CA VAL A 27 -23.41 -27.84 27.47
C VAL A 27 -23.92 -26.47 27.94
N GLY A 28 -23.82 -26.18 29.24
CA GLY A 28 -24.16 -24.88 29.78
C GLY A 28 -23.28 -23.75 29.21
N GLY A 29 -21.97 -23.98 29.13
CA GLY A 29 -21.02 -23.03 28.54
C GLY A 29 -21.27 -22.77 27.06
N VAL A 30 -21.53 -23.82 26.27
CA VAL A 30 -21.86 -23.69 24.84
C VAL A 30 -23.17 -22.94 24.65
N MET A 31 -24.22 -23.21 25.44
CA MET A 31 -25.47 -22.45 25.34
C MET A 31 -25.31 -20.97 25.69
N VAL A 32 -24.50 -20.62 26.68
CA VAL A 32 -24.20 -19.22 27.02
C VAL A 32 -23.44 -18.54 25.88
N LEU A 33 -22.44 -19.21 25.28
CA LEU A 33 -21.71 -18.67 24.13
C LEU A 33 -22.61 -18.51 22.90
N CYS A 34 -23.49 -19.47 22.62
CA CYS A 34 -24.43 -19.38 21.50
C CYS A 34 -25.47 -18.28 21.70
N THR A 35 -25.97 -18.07 22.93
CA THR A 35 -26.93 -17.00 23.20
C THR A 35 -26.28 -15.62 23.15
N ILE A 36 -25.11 -15.42 23.76
CA ILE A 36 -24.35 -14.17 23.65
C ILE A 36 -23.99 -13.90 22.18
N GLY A 37 -23.50 -14.92 21.46
CA GLY A 37 -23.19 -14.84 20.03
C GLY A 37 -24.41 -14.45 19.19
N PHE A 38 -25.57 -15.05 19.45
CA PHE A 38 -26.81 -14.72 18.76
C PHE A 38 -27.24 -13.27 18.99
N PHE A 39 -27.16 -12.76 20.22
CA PHE A 39 -27.54 -11.36 20.51
C PHE A 39 -26.52 -10.34 20.00
N ILE A 40 -25.22 -10.67 19.97
CA ILE A 40 -24.20 -9.84 19.30
C ILE A 40 -24.48 -9.80 17.80
N LEU A 41 -24.70 -10.95 17.16
CA LEU A 41 -24.98 -11.05 15.74
C LEU A 41 -26.29 -10.33 15.37
N LEU A 42 -27.33 -10.51 16.19
CA LEU A 42 -28.62 -9.84 16.03
C LEU A 42 -28.47 -8.32 16.22
N GLY A 43 -27.63 -7.87 17.15
CA GLY A 43 -27.31 -6.46 17.34
C GLY A 43 -26.58 -5.84 16.13
N VAL A 44 -25.68 -6.58 15.49
CA VAL A 44 -25.01 -6.18 14.25
C VAL A 44 -26.00 -6.09 13.08
N VAL A 45 -26.88 -7.09 12.93
CA VAL A 45 -27.88 -7.15 11.85
C VAL A 45 -28.96 -6.06 12.02
N LEU A 46 -29.45 -5.83 13.24
CA LEU A 46 -30.51 -4.84 13.50
C LEU A 46 -30.00 -3.39 13.49
N LYS A 47 -28.72 -3.13 13.77
CA LYS A 47 -28.12 -1.79 13.63
C LYS A 47 -27.72 -1.45 12.19
N GLY A 48 -28.04 -2.31 11.20
CA GLY A 48 -27.61 -2.07 9.82
C GLY A 48 -26.09 -2.09 9.70
N GLY A 49 -25.40 -2.88 10.53
CA GLY A 49 -23.97 -3.15 10.44
C GLY A 49 -23.69 -4.01 9.23
N VAL A 50 -23.79 -3.38 8.05
CA VAL A 50 -23.08 -3.78 6.86
C VAL A 50 -21.64 -4.02 7.29
N MET A 51 -21.18 -5.27 7.25
CA MET A 51 -19.77 -5.54 7.03
C MET A 51 -19.43 -4.79 5.75
N THR A 52 -18.84 -3.62 5.89
CA THR A 52 -18.08 -3.00 4.83
C THR A 52 -16.82 -3.84 4.68
N THR A 53 -16.96 -5.02 4.09
CA THR A 53 -16.02 -5.34 3.03
C THR A 53 -16.10 -4.12 2.13
N GLY A 54 -15.00 -3.40 2.00
CA GLY A 54 -14.88 -2.36 0.98
C GLY A 54 -14.97 -3.02 -0.38
N THR A 55 -16.16 -3.49 -0.76
CA THR A 55 -16.58 -3.45 -2.14
C THR A 55 -16.63 -1.95 -2.42
N LYS A 56 -15.53 -1.42 -2.97
CA LYS A 56 -15.64 -0.36 -3.98
C LYS A 56 -16.89 -0.74 -4.75
N SER A 57 -17.90 0.13 -4.75
CA SER A 57 -18.95 0.06 -5.75
C SER A 57 -18.20 -0.08 -7.06
N VAL A 58 -18.21 -1.29 -7.63
CA VAL A 58 -17.81 -1.49 -9.01
C VAL A 58 -18.87 -0.72 -9.76
N SER A 59 -18.61 0.58 -9.96
CA SER A 59 -19.18 1.30 -11.09
C SER A 59 -18.99 0.33 -12.24
N GLU A 60 -20.08 -0.11 -12.86
CA GLU A 60 -20.04 -0.92 -14.07
C GLU A 60 -18.90 -0.36 -14.92
N GLY A 61 -17.76 -1.06 -14.95
CA GLY A 61 -16.59 -0.59 -15.66
C GLY A 61 -17.06 -0.42 -17.09
N ASP A 62 -16.78 0.75 -17.68
CA ASP A 62 -17.03 0.94 -19.10
C ASP A 62 -16.41 -0.27 -19.79
N ALA A 63 -17.20 -1.10 -20.48
CA ALA A 63 -16.70 -2.35 -21.07
C ALA A 63 -15.59 -2.10 -22.12
N ASP A 64 -15.31 -0.82 -22.38
CA ASP A 64 -14.27 -0.28 -23.22
C ASP A 64 -12.95 0.01 -22.50
N GLY A 65 -12.88 0.09 -21.17
CA GLY A 65 -11.65 0.41 -20.42
C GLY A 65 -10.44 -0.46 -20.81
N PRO A 66 -10.55 -1.81 -20.75
CA PRO A 66 -9.47 -2.69 -21.22
C PRO A 66 -9.09 -2.51 -22.71
N LYS A 67 -10.03 -2.06 -23.56
CA LYS A 67 -9.75 -1.75 -24.97
C LYS A 67 -9.01 -0.42 -25.11
N LYS A 68 -9.44 0.64 -24.42
CA LYS A 68 -8.74 1.95 -24.34
C LYS A 68 -7.32 1.75 -23.84
N PHE A 69 -7.14 0.95 -22.80
CA PHE A 69 -5.83 0.56 -22.29
C PHE A 69 -4.97 -0.13 -23.35
N SER A 70 -5.52 -1.15 -24.01
CA SER A 70 -4.78 -1.92 -25.02
C SER A 70 -4.36 -1.03 -26.18
N GLN A 71 -5.24 -0.14 -26.64
CA GLN A 71 -4.94 0.83 -27.67
C GLN A 71 -3.84 1.80 -27.23
N CYS A 72 -3.96 2.42 -26.05
CA CYS A 72 -2.95 3.31 -25.48
C CYS A 72 -1.57 2.66 -25.44
N LEU A 73 -1.51 1.40 -25.00
CA LEU A 73 -0.28 0.64 -24.89
C LEU A 73 0.27 0.26 -26.27
N ASP A 74 -0.57 -0.19 -27.20
CA ASP A 74 -0.13 -0.61 -28.55
C ASP A 74 0.38 0.58 -29.38
N GLU A 75 -0.21 1.76 -29.21
CA GLU A 75 0.23 3.01 -29.84
C GLU A 75 1.51 3.58 -29.21
N GLY A 76 1.90 3.11 -28.01
CA GLY A 76 3.04 3.65 -27.27
C GLY A 76 2.82 5.09 -26.83
N LYS A 77 1.57 5.46 -26.52
CA LYS A 77 1.15 6.84 -26.23
C LYS A 77 2.04 7.56 -25.20
N TYR A 78 2.55 6.82 -24.22
CA TYR A 78 3.37 7.35 -23.12
C TYR A 78 4.87 7.08 -23.27
N ALA A 79 5.34 6.53 -24.39
CA ALA A 79 6.75 6.19 -24.59
C ALA A 79 7.68 7.42 -24.41
N ASP A 80 7.30 8.56 -24.98
CA ASP A 80 8.08 9.80 -24.85
C ASP A 80 8.03 10.39 -23.44
N ALA A 81 6.90 10.25 -22.73
CA ALA A 81 6.79 10.70 -21.34
C ALA A 81 7.69 9.89 -20.41
N VAL A 82 7.70 8.57 -20.55
CA VAL A 82 8.61 7.67 -19.82
C VAL A 82 10.08 8.02 -20.13
N LYS A 83 10.40 8.31 -21.39
CA LYS A 83 11.74 8.73 -21.80
C LYS A 83 12.13 10.09 -21.20
N GLN A 84 11.19 11.02 -21.07
CA GLN A 84 11.42 12.31 -20.41
C GLN A 84 11.73 12.13 -18.92
N ASP A 85 11.00 11.25 -18.23
CA ASP A 85 11.28 10.92 -16.83
C ASP A 85 12.67 10.29 -16.66
N PHE A 86 13.04 9.34 -17.52
CA PHE A 86 14.38 8.77 -17.52
C PHE A 86 15.46 9.86 -17.71
N ASN A 87 15.31 10.72 -18.71
CA ASN A 87 16.29 11.78 -18.99
C ASN A 87 16.38 12.78 -17.84
N LEU A 88 15.25 13.12 -17.23
CA LEU A 88 15.19 13.96 -16.05
C LEU A 88 15.99 13.34 -14.90
N GLY A 89 15.71 12.09 -14.53
CA GLY A 89 16.45 11.39 -13.48
C GLY A 89 17.95 11.36 -13.77
N ALA A 90 18.33 11.07 -15.01
CA ALA A 90 19.74 11.01 -15.41
C ALA A 90 20.41 12.39 -15.30
N SER A 91 19.70 13.48 -15.61
CA SER A 91 20.22 14.85 -15.51
C SER A 91 20.49 15.30 -14.07
N ILE A 92 19.82 14.69 -13.09
CA ILE A 92 19.98 14.98 -11.65
C ILE A 92 20.76 13.88 -10.92
N GLY A 93 21.48 13.03 -11.65
CA GLY A 93 22.42 12.06 -11.08
C GLY A 93 21.83 10.71 -10.67
N VAL A 94 20.59 10.37 -11.06
CA VAL A 94 20.04 9.03 -10.84
C VAL A 94 20.82 8.01 -11.68
N GLN A 95 21.40 7.02 -11.00
CA GLN A 95 22.19 5.95 -11.63
C GLN A 95 21.63 4.55 -11.35
N GLY A 96 20.62 4.45 -10.48
CA GLY A 96 19.98 3.22 -10.07
C GLY A 96 18.66 3.51 -9.38
N THR A 97 17.86 2.47 -9.17
CA THR A 97 16.51 2.59 -8.61
C THR A 97 16.31 1.65 -7.41
N PRO A 98 15.44 2.01 -6.44
CA PRO A 98 14.73 3.27 -6.37
C PRO A 98 15.68 4.43 -6.00
N ALA A 99 15.39 5.63 -6.50
CA ALA A 99 16.06 6.85 -6.09
C ALA A 99 15.00 7.87 -5.70
N THR A 100 15.00 8.32 -4.45
CA THR A 100 14.00 9.24 -3.91
C THR A 100 14.63 10.56 -3.57
N PHE A 101 14.01 11.67 -3.97
CA PHE A 101 14.43 13.02 -3.59
C PHE A 101 13.39 13.61 -2.65
N ILE A 102 13.78 13.99 -1.44
CA ILE A 102 12.92 14.63 -0.45
C ILE A 102 13.36 16.09 -0.33
N ASN A 103 12.60 17.03 -0.91
CA ASN A 103 13.01 18.43 -1.09
C ASN A 103 14.43 18.59 -1.69
N GLY A 104 14.79 17.69 -2.60
CA GLY A 104 16.10 17.66 -3.26
C GLY A 104 17.18 16.87 -2.52
N TYR A 105 16.96 16.46 -1.26
CA TYR A 105 17.87 15.55 -0.57
C TYR A 105 17.70 14.14 -1.14
N GLN A 106 18.77 13.60 -1.73
CA GLN A 106 18.72 12.30 -2.40
C GLN A 106 18.88 11.17 -1.38
N ILE A 107 17.97 10.20 -1.49
CA ILE A 107 17.98 8.91 -0.81
C ILE A 107 18.05 7.83 -1.88
N SER A 108 19.14 7.07 -1.89
CA SER A 108 19.36 5.99 -2.86
C SER A 108 19.03 4.64 -2.25
N GLY A 109 18.23 3.85 -2.96
CA GLY A 109 17.89 2.48 -2.58
C GLY A 109 16.61 2.35 -1.75
N ALA A 110 16.24 1.09 -1.50
CA ALA A 110 15.02 0.72 -0.80
C ALA A 110 15.20 0.85 0.72
N LEU A 111 15.27 2.08 1.23
CA LEU A 111 15.48 2.32 2.65
C LEU A 111 14.23 2.01 3.51
N PRO A 112 14.41 1.61 4.78
CA PRO A 112 13.30 1.42 5.71
C PRO A 112 12.54 2.72 5.97
N PHE A 113 11.27 2.61 6.36
CA PHE A 113 10.42 3.73 6.74
C PHE A 113 11.07 4.69 7.73
N VAL A 114 11.69 4.17 8.79
CA VAL A 114 12.32 5.00 9.85
C VAL A 114 13.31 6.02 9.26
N VAL A 115 14.13 5.59 8.30
CA VAL A 115 15.12 6.48 7.69
C VAL A 115 14.46 7.55 6.84
N VAL A 116 13.42 7.16 6.08
CA VAL A 116 12.68 8.10 5.23
C VAL A 116 11.88 9.08 6.08
N SER A 117 11.28 8.62 7.19
CA SER A 117 10.52 9.46 8.13
C SER A 117 11.40 10.49 8.83
N ASP A 118 12.60 10.12 9.26
CA ASP A 118 13.52 11.05 9.93
C ASP A 118 13.84 12.25 9.03
N VAL A 119 14.13 12.00 7.75
CA VAL A 119 14.38 13.06 6.75
C VAL A 119 13.14 13.94 6.55
N ILE A 120 11.95 13.35 6.48
CA ILE A 120 10.70 14.12 6.35
C ILE A 120 10.47 14.97 7.60
N ASP A 121 10.70 14.42 8.79
CA ASP A 121 10.47 15.09 10.07
C ASP A 121 11.41 16.28 10.27
N ASP A 122 12.68 16.14 9.89
CA ASP A 122 13.65 17.25 9.87
C ASP A 122 13.17 18.39 8.96
N LEU A 123 12.75 18.05 7.74
CA LEU A 123 12.26 19.05 6.78
C LEU A 123 10.96 19.72 7.23
N LEU A 124 10.07 18.99 7.89
CA LEU A 124 8.85 19.55 8.49
C LEU A 124 9.17 20.49 9.66
N ARG A 125 10.29 20.29 10.37
CA ARG A 125 10.82 21.21 11.38
C ARG A 125 11.60 22.39 10.80
N GLY A 126 11.91 22.36 9.50
CA GLY A 126 12.73 23.37 8.84
C GLY A 126 14.23 23.20 9.13
N GLU A 127 14.64 21.98 9.49
CA GLU A 127 16.02 21.60 9.77
C GLU A 127 16.65 20.95 8.53
N GLU A 128 17.99 20.97 8.45
CA GLU A 128 18.70 20.19 7.42
C GLU A 128 18.72 18.71 7.84
N PRO A 129 18.34 17.77 6.94
CA PRO A 129 18.35 16.36 7.26
C PRO A 129 19.72 15.84 7.68
N PHE A 130 19.74 15.14 8.80
CA PHE A 130 20.93 14.45 9.29
C PHE A 130 20.55 13.04 9.74
N ILE A 131 21.33 12.04 9.35
CA ILE A 131 21.05 10.64 9.73
C ILE A 131 22.11 10.21 10.75
N ASP A 132 21.65 9.98 11.99
CA ASP A 132 22.51 9.74 13.16
C ASP A 132 23.07 8.32 13.25
N ASP A 133 22.36 7.30 12.75
CA ASP A 133 22.71 5.89 12.99
C ASP A 133 22.57 5.03 11.74
N PHE A 134 23.70 4.80 11.07
CA PHE A 134 23.79 4.07 9.81
C PHE A 134 24.37 2.65 9.93
N GLU A 135 24.73 2.20 11.13
CA GLU A 135 25.39 0.89 11.31
C GLU A 135 24.48 -0.27 10.85
N GLN A 136 23.16 -0.08 10.93
CA GLN A 136 22.15 -1.07 10.51
C GLN A 136 21.94 -1.15 8.99
N ILE A 137 22.32 -0.13 8.22
CA ILE A 137 22.07 -0.05 6.77
C ILE A 137 23.34 0.08 5.92
N GLY A 138 24.53 0.08 6.55
CA GLY A 138 25.81 0.00 5.84
C GLY A 138 26.20 1.26 5.07
N MET A 139 25.74 2.44 5.51
CA MET A 139 26.18 3.73 4.98
C MET A 139 27.00 4.49 6.05
N GLU A 140 27.68 5.57 5.68
CA GLU A 140 28.44 6.39 6.64
C GLU A 140 27.54 7.51 7.21
N SER A 141 27.71 7.83 8.49
CA SER A 141 27.05 9.00 9.11
C SER A 141 27.43 10.28 8.39
N GLY A 142 26.43 11.11 8.08
CA GLY A 142 26.64 12.33 7.33
C GLY A 142 25.36 13.01 6.86
N THR A 143 25.54 14.23 6.36
CA THR A 143 24.51 15.01 5.70
C THR A 143 24.18 14.40 4.34
N LEU A 144 22.90 14.36 4.00
CA LEU A 144 22.46 13.92 2.67
C LEU A 144 22.88 14.90 1.57
N GLU A 145 23.25 14.37 0.41
CA GLU A 145 23.50 15.19 -0.77
C GLU A 145 22.21 15.87 -1.22
N LYS A 146 22.26 17.20 -1.39
CA LYS A 146 21.15 17.99 -1.89
C LYS A 146 21.37 18.35 -3.35
N VAL A 147 20.39 18.00 -4.18
CA VAL A 147 20.37 18.30 -5.60
C VAL A 147 19.37 19.41 -5.89
N ASP A 148 19.73 20.33 -6.78
CA ASP A 148 18.82 21.34 -7.30
C ASP A 148 17.80 20.67 -8.23
N MET A 149 16.60 20.43 -7.70
CA MET A 149 15.52 19.79 -8.45
C MET A 149 15.01 20.74 -9.54
N PRO A 150 15.03 20.33 -10.82
CA PRO A 150 14.45 21.13 -11.89
C PRO A 150 12.92 21.13 -11.79
N GLU A 151 12.27 22.01 -12.54
CA GLU A 151 10.83 21.96 -12.70
C GLU A 151 10.43 20.62 -13.35
N LEU A 152 9.53 19.92 -12.67
CA LEU A 152 9.04 18.64 -13.12
C LEU A 152 7.96 18.86 -14.19
N PRO A 153 8.07 18.29 -15.41
CA PRO A 153 6.99 18.33 -16.38
C PRO A 153 5.83 17.43 -15.95
N ASN A 154 4.59 17.81 -16.30
CA ASN A 154 3.36 17.02 -16.15
C ASN A 154 3.20 16.36 -14.76
N VAL A 155 3.27 17.16 -13.69
CA VAL A 155 3.29 16.66 -12.31
C VAL A 155 1.90 16.31 -11.82
N ASP A 156 1.67 15.02 -11.64
CA ASP A 156 0.64 14.49 -10.74
C ASP A 156 1.29 14.09 -9.42
N TRP A 157 0.60 14.32 -8.29
CA TRP A 157 1.09 13.89 -6.98
C TRP A 157 -0.03 13.38 -6.08
N ILE A 158 0.36 12.58 -5.09
CA ILE A 158 -0.49 12.11 -3.99
C ILE A 158 -0.18 12.93 -2.75
N GLY A 159 -1.22 13.29 -1.98
CA GLY A 159 -1.09 14.05 -0.74
C GLY A 159 -1.56 15.49 -0.85
N GLY A 160 -1.07 16.35 0.04
CA GLY A 160 -1.67 17.65 0.30
C GLY A 160 -1.33 18.71 -0.74
N LYS A 161 -2.33 19.51 -1.14
CA LYS A 161 -2.13 20.62 -2.10
C LYS A 161 -1.10 21.66 -1.60
N ASN A 162 -1.07 21.90 -0.29
CA ASN A 162 -0.23 22.89 0.38
C ASN A 162 0.95 22.28 1.13
N ALA A 163 1.25 20.99 0.91
CA ALA A 163 2.39 20.33 1.52
C ALA A 163 3.71 21.02 1.13
N THR A 164 4.59 21.19 2.11
CA THR A 164 5.91 21.83 1.97
C THR A 164 7.03 20.82 1.76
N VAL A 165 6.76 19.53 1.98
CA VAL A 165 7.69 18.44 1.72
C VAL A 165 7.25 17.69 0.46
N SER A 166 8.15 17.58 -0.50
CA SER A 166 7.95 16.88 -1.78
C SER A 166 8.88 15.69 -1.85
N LEU A 167 8.33 14.53 -2.16
CA LEU A 167 9.01 13.28 -2.45
C LEU A 167 8.87 12.98 -3.93
N VAL A 168 9.99 12.78 -4.61
CA VAL A 168 10.02 12.34 -6.01
C VAL A 168 10.78 11.03 -6.06
N GLU A 169 10.07 9.94 -6.35
CA GLU A 169 10.67 8.61 -6.51
C GLU A 169 10.87 8.31 -8.00
N PHE A 170 12.10 7.98 -8.38
CA PHE A 170 12.43 7.34 -9.65
C PHE A 170 12.49 5.83 -9.45
N SER A 171 11.65 5.11 -10.18
CA SER A 171 11.37 3.70 -9.95
C SER A 171 11.32 2.91 -11.27
N ASP A 172 11.45 1.60 -11.17
CA ASP A 172 11.52 0.67 -12.29
C ASP A 172 10.77 -0.62 -11.96
N PHE A 173 9.78 -1.00 -12.78
CA PHE A 173 8.94 -2.17 -12.53
C PHE A 173 9.67 -3.52 -12.63
N GLU A 174 10.85 -3.62 -13.24
CA GLU A 174 11.71 -4.82 -13.20
C GLU A 174 12.69 -4.80 -12.04
N CYS A 175 12.83 -3.69 -11.32
CA CYS A 175 13.78 -3.59 -10.22
C CYS A 175 13.22 -4.24 -8.93
N PRO A 176 13.86 -5.29 -8.40
CA PRO A 176 13.42 -5.95 -7.16
C PRO A 176 13.64 -5.07 -5.92
N TYR A 177 14.47 -4.03 -5.99
CA TYR A 177 14.59 -3.05 -4.91
C TYR A 177 13.41 -2.07 -4.91
N CYS A 178 12.93 -1.65 -6.10
CA CYS A 178 11.75 -0.80 -6.20
C CYS A 178 10.52 -1.49 -5.61
N ALA A 179 10.31 -2.77 -5.97
CA ALA A 179 9.24 -3.59 -5.39
C ALA A 179 9.32 -3.68 -3.86
N ARG A 180 10.54 -3.77 -3.30
CA ARG A 180 10.77 -3.79 -1.85
C ARG A 180 10.57 -2.44 -1.16
N PHE A 181 10.63 -1.35 -1.91
CA PHE A 181 10.45 -0.01 -1.38
C PHE A 181 8.99 0.44 -1.32
N THR A 182 8.10 -0.17 -2.14
CA THR A 182 6.65 0.09 -2.12
C THR A 182 6.06 0.15 -0.70
N PRO A 183 6.32 -0.81 0.21
CA PRO A 183 5.77 -0.75 1.57
C PRO A 183 6.29 0.44 2.40
N THR A 184 7.52 0.90 2.16
CA THR A 184 8.04 2.13 2.80
C THR A 184 7.26 3.34 2.30
N VAL A 185 7.03 3.45 1.00
CA VAL A 185 6.27 4.56 0.40
C VAL A 185 4.83 4.58 0.91
N GLU A 186 4.19 3.41 1.00
CA GLU A 186 2.83 3.30 1.57
C GLU A 186 2.80 3.79 3.03
N GLN A 187 3.76 3.37 3.86
CA GLN A 187 3.86 3.86 5.23
C GLN A 187 4.07 5.38 5.28
N VAL A 188 4.87 5.94 4.38
CA VAL A 188 5.05 7.40 4.28
C VAL A 188 3.73 8.09 3.92
N LEU A 189 3.02 7.60 2.90
CA LEU A 189 1.72 8.16 2.51
C LEU A 189 0.69 8.09 3.65
N ASP A 190 0.63 6.96 4.37
CA ASP A 190 -0.29 6.75 5.48
C ASP A 190 0.02 7.63 6.71
N ASN A 191 1.29 7.81 7.04
CA ASN A 191 1.70 8.57 8.24
C ASN A 191 1.70 10.09 8.03
N TYR A 192 1.99 10.55 6.82
CA TYR A 192 2.16 11.98 6.53
C TYR A 192 0.96 12.61 5.81
N GLY A 193 0.24 11.84 4.98
CA GLY A 193 -0.95 12.29 4.26
C GLY A 193 -0.79 13.67 3.62
N ASP A 194 -1.60 14.64 4.07
CA ASP A 194 -1.63 16.00 3.53
C ASP A 194 -0.37 16.85 3.82
N LYS A 195 0.59 16.35 4.59
CA LYS A 195 1.85 17.07 4.87
C LYS A 195 2.89 16.94 3.76
N ILE A 196 2.72 15.96 2.87
CA ILE A 196 3.66 15.66 1.79
C ILE A 196 3.00 15.70 0.41
N LYS A 197 3.83 15.82 -0.63
CA LYS A 197 3.49 15.50 -2.01
C LYS A 197 4.37 14.36 -2.47
N PHE A 198 3.78 13.25 -2.87
CA PHE A 198 4.51 12.13 -3.45
C PHE A 198 4.30 12.07 -4.96
N THR A 199 5.39 12.07 -5.71
CA THR A 199 5.41 11.97 -7.17
C THR A 199 6.19 10.72 -7.56
N TYR A 200 5.57 9.85 -8.36
CA TYR A 200 6.20 8.67 -8.93
C TYR A 200 6.72 8.97 -10.34
N ARG A 201 7.95 8.57 -10.66
CA ARG A 201 8.62 8.79 -11.95
C ARG A 201 9.26 7.52 -12.46
N HIS A 202 9.25 7.36 -13.77
CA HIS A 202 9.77 6.16 -14.42
C HIS A 202 11.27 6.30 -14.71
N PHE A 203 12.03 5.29 -14.35
CA PHE A 203 13.46 5.20 -14.67
C PHE A 203 13.82 3.77 -15.14
N PRO A 204 13.30 3.34 -16.30
CA PRO A 204 13.56 2.00 -16.83
C PRO A 204 15.04 1.84 -17.14
N LEU A 205 15.73 1.00 -16.38
CA LEU A 205 17.16 0.76 -16.52
C LEU A 205 17.44 0.01 -17.83
N SER A 206 18.54 0.34 -18.50
CA SER A 206 18.82 -0.19 -19.85
C SER A 206 18.98 -1.72 -19.91
N PHE A 207 19.24 -2.36 -18.77
CA PHE A 207 19.37 -3.82 -18.63
C PHE A 207 18.05 -4.50 -18.22
N HIS A 208 16.97 -3.74 -18.06
CA HIS A 208 15.61 -4.19 -17.81
C HIS A 208 14.76 -4.05 -19.09
N PRO A 209 14.64 -5.12 -19.90
CA PRO A 209 14.07 -5.02 -21.25
C PRO A 209 12.56 -4.76 -21.30
N ASN A 210 11.83 -5.08 -20.22
CA ASN A 210 10.38 -4.91 -20.13
C ASN A 210 9.96 -3.67 -19.34
N ALA A 211 10.87 -3.06 -18.56
CA ALA A 211 10.60 -1.92 -17.70
C ALA A 211 9.98 -0.73 -18.43
N GLN A 212 10.50 -0.39 -19.63
CA GLN A 212 9.94 0.69 -20.46
C GLN A 212 8.45 0.44 -20.77
N LYS A 213 8.11 -0.78 -21.20
CA LYS A 213 6.74 -1.10 -21.60
C LYS A 213 5.81 -1.26 -20.39
N ALA A 214 6.34 -1.69 -19.25
CA ALA A 214 5.62 -1.69 -17.98
C ALA A 214 5.32 -0.27 -17.49
N ALA A 215 6.26 0.67 -17.61
CA ALA A 215 6.04 2.08 -17.30
C ALA A 215 4.95 2.70 -18.19
N GLU A 216 4.96 2.42 -19.50
CA GLU A 216 3.87 2.84 -20.41
C GLU A 216 2.53 2.22 -20.01
N ALA A 217 2.50 0.95 -19.59
CA ALA A 217 1.29 0.31 -19.09
C ALA A 217 0.75 0.98 -17.82
N PHE A 218 1.62 1.34 -16.88
CA PHE A 218 1.24 2.12 -15.70
C PHE A 218 0.56 3.44 -16.11
N GLU A 219 1.16 4.20 -17.02
CA GLU A 219 0.59 5.48 -17.48
C GLU A 219 -0.75 5.31 -18.20
N CYS A 220 -0.91 4.27 -19.03
CA CYS A 220 -2.20 3.97 -19.67
C CYS A 220 -3.31 3.61 -18.66
N ALA A 221 -2.97 2.97 -17.54
CA ALA A 221 -3.94 2.72 -16.46
C ALA A 221 -4.19 3.98 -15.62
N LYS A 222 -3.15 4.80 -15.39
CA LYS A 222 -3.25 6.08 -14.68
C LYS A 222 -4.19 7.06 -15.38
N GLU A 223 -4.15 7.12 -16.71
CA GLU A 223 -5.10 7.92 -17.50
C GLU A 223 -6.57 7.56 -17.21
N GLN A 224 -6.83 6.30 -16.86
CA GLN A 224 -8.17 5.78 -16.54
C GLN A 224 -8.46 5.77 -15.03
N GLY A 225 -7.56 6.34 -14.21
CA GLY A 225 -7.74 6.49 -12.77
C GLY A 225 -7.35 5.29 -11.91
N GLU A 226 -6.85 4.20 -12.51
CA GLU A 226 -6.52 2.95 -11.79
C GLU A 226 -4.99 2.72 -11.76
N TRP A 227 -4.25 3.75 -11.32
CA TRP A 227 -2.78 3.69 -11.26
C TRP A 227 -2.28 2.76 -10.14
N LYS A 228 -2.96 2.73 -8.98
CA LYS A 228 -2.51 1.97 -7.80
C LYS A 228 -2.62 0.48 -8.05
N GLU A 229 -3.77 0.03 -8.54
CA GLU A 229 -4.02 -1.37 -8.86
C GLU A 229 -3.10 -1.87 -9.98
N MET A 230 -2.82 -1.03 -10.99
CA MET A 230 -1.87 -1.39 -12.04
C MET A 230 -0.42 -1.42 -11.53
N HIS A 231 -0.02 -0.47 -10.68
CA HIS A 231 1.30 -0.45 -10.05
C HIS A 231 1.60 -1.77 -9.33
N ASP A 232 0.67 -2.20 -8.46
CA ASP A 232 0.83 -3.42 -7.69
C ASP A 232 0.88 -4.64 -8.61
N LYS A 233 0.00 -4.69 -9.63
CA LYS A 233 0.00 -5.77 -10.63
C LYS A 233 1.31 -5.86 -11.41
N LEU A 234 1.92 -4.74 -11.78
CA LEU A 234 3.18 -4.75 -12.51
C LEU A 234 4.30 -5.32 -11.65
N PHE A 235 4.41 -4.94 -10.37
CA PHE A 235 5.40 -5.55 -9.49
C PHE A 235 5.12 -7.03 -9.19
N GLU A 236 3.85 -7.45 -9.06
CA GLU A 236 3.48 -8.87 -8.97
C GLU A 236 3.93 -9.67 -10.21
N LEU A 237 3.69 -9.12 -11.41
CA LEU A 237 4.09 -9.74 -12.67
C LEU A 237 5.62 -9.81 -12.81
N SER A 238 6.32 -8.79 -12.37
CA SER A 238 7.79 -8.74 -12.29
C SER A 238 8.33 -9.83 -11.39
N ALA A 239 7.80 -9.96 -10.17
CA ALA A 239 8.18 -11.01 -9.22
C ALA A 239 7.90 -12.43 -9.75
N ALA A 240 6.87 -12.58 -10.61
CA ALA A 240 6.52 -13.83 -11.27
C ALA A 240 7.30 -14.09 -12.57
N SER A 241 8.28 -13.26 -12.94
CA SER A 241 9.01 -13.32 -14.21
C SER A 241 8.07 -13.33 -15.44
N ASN A 242 6.95 -12.62 -15.33
CA ASN A 242 5.89 -12.58 -16.34
C ASN A 242 5.53 -11.13 -16.74
N LEU A 243 6.48 -10.21 -16.61
CA LEU A 243 6.33 -8.82 -16.99
C LEU A 243 6.43 -8.69 -18.52
N ASN A 244 5.30 -8.68 -19.21
CA ASN A 244 5.21 -8.54 -20.66
C ASN A 244 3.84 -7.99 -21.09
N THR A 245 3.75 -7.53 -22.34
CA THR A 245 2.55 -6.89 -22.92
C THR A 245 1.27 -7.70 -22.76
N ALA A 246 1.32 -9.03 -22.94
CA ALA A 246 0.13 -9.87 -22.80
C ALA A 246 -0.37 -9.89 -21.35
N SER A 247 0.55 -9.98 -20.39
CA SER A 247 0.24 -9.90 -18.97
C SER A 247 -0.32 -8.54 -18.55
N TYR A 248 0.18 -7.44 -19.11
CA TYR A 248 -0.33 -6.09 -18.80
C TYR A 248 -1.79 -5.95 -19.23
N LYS A 249 -2.14 -6.40 -20.44
CA LYS A 249 -3.52 -6.38 -20.95
C LYS A 249 -4.44 -7.28 -20.13
N LYS A 250 -3.93 -8.42 -19.66
CA LYS A 250 -4.67 -9.29 -18.74
C LYS A 250 -4.91 -8.59 -17.40
N ALA A 251 -3.87 -8.01 -16.81
CA ALA A 251 -3.96 -7.26 -15.55
C ALA A 251 -4.96 -6.08 -15.66
N ALA A 252 -4.93 -5.34 -16.76
CA ALA A 252 -5.89 -4.27 -17.07
C ALA A 252 -7.35 -4.75 -17.04
N THR A 253 -7.61 -5.98 -17.49
CA THR A 253 -8.94 -6.59 -17.41
C THR A 253 -9.29 -7.00 -15.98
N GLU A 254 -8.32 -7.56 -15.24
CA GLU A 254 -8.50 -8.03 -13.86
C GLU A 254 -8.75 -6.90 -12.86
N ILE A 255 -8.11 -5.74 -13.04
CA ILE A 255 -8.29 -4.58 -12.17
C ILE A 255 -9.56 -3.78 -12.48
N GLY A 256 -10.28 -4.13 -13.56
CA GLY A 256 -11.55 -3.50 -13.89
C GLY A 256 -11.44 -2.06 -14.39
N LEU A 257 -10.48 -1.79 -15.30
CA LEU A 257 -10.37 -0.49 -15.97
C LEU A 257 -11.72 -0.01 -16.55
N LYS A 258 -11.92 1.31 -16.51
CA LYS A 258 -13.19 1.99 -16.84
C LYS A 258 -13.05 2.95 -18.02
#